data_AF-A0A0J7JB76-F1
#
_entry.id   AF-A0A0J7JB76-F1
#
_cell.length_a   1.000
_cell.length_b   1.000
_cell.length_c   1.000
_cell.angle_alpha   90.00
_cell.angle_beta   90.00
_cell.angle_gamma   90.00
#
_symmetry.space_group_name_H-M   'P 1'
#
loop_
_entity.id
_entity.type
_entity.pdbx_description
1 polymer ?
#
loop_
_entity_poly.entity_id
_entity_poly.type
_entity_poly.pdbx_seq_one_letter_code
_entity_poly.pdbx_strand_id
1 'polypeptide(L)'
;MGILAAVIQRQQTGEGQFIDISMTDAAFALNAMAGAACLAGGVEQKPEAGLLNGGSFYDYYQTRDERWLSVGSLEPQFSARLCDTLGLSEMKGLALSQKAFDQKALKEAIAGKIRDKDLAEWQSIFAGQDACVEPVLTISEAAEHPQLKARGMVVEADRGGGVMQRQLGCAIRFGAR
;
A
#
# COMPACT_ATOMS: atom_id res chain seq x y z
N MET A 1 -15.79 11.55 11.32
CA MET A 1 -15.32 11.78 12.70
C MET A 1 -15.95 13.02 13.36
N GLY A 2 -15.89 14.21 12.75
CA GLY A 2 -16.41 15.45 13.36
C GLY A 2 -17.88 15.36 13.84
N ILE A 3 -18.78 14.81 13.02
CA ILE A 3 -20.19 14.64 13.41
C ILE A 3 -20.35 13.71 14.63
N LEU A 4 -19.62 12.59 14.68
CA LEU A 4 -19.68 11.67 15.81
C LEU A 4 -19.21 12.34 17.11
N ALA A 5 -18.14 13.14 17.04
CA ALA A 5 -17.63 13.91 18.18
C ALA A 5 -18.66 14.95 18.66
N ALA A 6 -19.28 15.69 17.74
CA ALA A 6 -20.34 16.66 18.09
C ALA A 6 -21.57 15.97 18.71
N VAL A 7 -21.95 14.77 18.24
CA VAL A 7 -23.03 13.99 18.85
C VAL A 7 -22.68 13.56 20.28
N ILE A 8 -21.44 13.14 20.54
CA ILE A 8 -20.98 12.78 21.89
C ILE A 8 -20.98 14.01 22.81
N GLN A 9 -20.47 15.15 22.34
CA GLN A 9 -20.48 16.39 23.10
C GLN A 9 -21.92 16.84 23.43
N ARG A 10 -22.82 16.79 22.44
CA ARG A 10 -24.23 17.15 22.63
C ARG A 10 -24.92 16.28 23.68
N GLN A 11 -24.53 15.01 23.84
CA GLN A 11 -25.09 14.16 24.90
C GLN A 11 -24.76 14.67 26.31
N GLN A 12 -23.65 15.39 26.47
CA GLN A 12 -23.23 15.95 27.75
C GLN A 12 -23.78 17.37 27.96
N THR A 13 -23.83 18.18 26.90
CA THR A 13 -24.14 19.61 26.99
C THR A 13 -25.57 19.96 26.60
N GLY A 14 -26.25 19.13 25.82
CA GLY A 14 -27.54 19.42 25.20
C GLY A 14 -27.46 20.33 23.96
N GLU A 15 -26.28 20.84 23.61
CA GLU A 15 -26.10 21.83 22.55
C GLU A 15 -25.53 21.23 21.27
N GLY A 16 -26.00 21.71 20.12
CA GLY A 16 -25.40 21.40 18.83
C GLY A 16 -24.13 22.23 18.58
N GLN A 17 -23.37 21.86 17.53
CA GLN A 17 -22.19 22.61 17.12
C GLN A 17 -22.12 22.74 15.59
N PHE A 18 -21.64 23.88 15.11
CA PHE A 18 -21.23 24.06 13.72
C PHE A 18 -19.88 23.34 13.47
N ILE A 19 -19.79 22.61 12.36
CA ILE A 19 -18.58 21.88 11.95
C ILE A 19 -18.12 22.45 10.61
N ASP A 20 -16.95 23.09 10.63
CA ASP A 20 -16.27 23.52 9.41
C ASP A 20 -15.38 22.40 8.88
N ILE A 21 -15.50 22.07 7.59
CA ILE A 21 -14.77 20.99 6.95
C ILE A 21 -14.41 21.35 5.52
N SER A 22 -13.14 21.16 5.18
CA SER A 22 -12.54 21.51 3.89
C SER A 22 -11.89 20.28 3.26
N MET A 23 -12.10 20.08 1.96
CA MET A 23 -11.40 19.04 1.19
C MET A 23 -9.90 19.29 1.15
N THR A 24 -9.49 20.56 1.07
CA THR A 24 -8.08 20.97 1.04
C THR A 24 -7.38 20.61 2.34
N ASP A 25 -8.01 20.89 3.49
CA ASP A 25 -7.45 20.62 4.81
C ASP A 25 -7.29 19.12 5.03
N ALA A 26 -8.31 18.34 4.65
CA ALA A 26 -8.29 16.89 4.75
C ALA A 26 -7.19 16.28 3.85
N ALA A 27 -7.09 16.73 2.59
CA ALA A 27 -6.05 16.25 1.67
C ALA A 27 -4.65 16.62 2.16
N PHE A 28 -4.45 17.84 2.66
CA PHE A 28 -3.17 18.27 3.22
C PHE A 28 -2.77 17.42 4.44
N ALA A 29 -3.71 17.17 5.36
CA ALA A 29 -3.47 16.37 6.57
C ALA A 29 -3.13 14.88 6.30
N LEU A 30 -3.58 14.31 5.17
CA LEU A 30 -3.23 12.94 4.77
C LEU A 30 -1.75 12.76 4.39
N ASN A 31 -0.98 13.85 4.28
CA ASN A 31 0.45 13.81 4.00
C ASN A 31 1.32 13.71 5.27
N ALA A 32 0.82 13.10 6.36
CA ALA A 32 1.47 13.14 7.68
C ALA A 32 2.99 12.85 7.67
N MET A 33 3.44 11.83 6.94
CA MET A 33 4.87 11.48 6.85
C MET A 33 5.68 12.49 6.03
N ALA A 34 5.22 12.81 4.82
CA ALA A 34 5.86 13.77 3.93
C ALA A 34 5.88 15.19 4.54
N GLY A 35 4.79 15.58 5.18
CA GLY A 35 4.63 16.83 5.90
C GLY A 35 5.55 16.92 7.11
N ALA A 36 5.71 15.85 7.91
CA ALA A 36 6.67 15.84 9.00
C ALA A 36 8.12 15.99 8.50
N ALA A 37 8.48 15.26 7.44
CA ALA A 37 9.81 15.36 6.84
C ALA A 37 10.12 16.77 6.31
N CYS A 38 9.14 17.44 5.68
CA CYS A 38 9.30 18.80 5.18
C CYS A 38 9.26 19.85 6.30
N LEU A 39 8.17 19.91 7.09
CA LEU A 39 7.94 20.99 8.06
C LEU A 39 8.84 20.92 9.30
N ALA A 40 9.11 19.71 9.81
CA ALA A 40 9.97 19.53 10.99
C ALA A 40 11.40 19.15 10.59
N GLY A 41 11.58 18.40 9.50
CA GLY A 41 12.89 17.93 9.04
C GLY A 41 13.59 18.85 8.03
N GLY A 42 12.91 19.83 7.45
CA GLY A 42 13.48 20.70 6.41
C GLY A 42 13.83 19.97 5.11
N VAL A 43 13.27 18.77 4.90
CA VAL A 43 13.54 17.94 3.72
C VAL A 43 12.40 18.10 2.71
N GLU A 44 12.70 18.77 1.61
CA GLU A 44 11.74 18.91 0.51
C GLU A 44 11.42 17.56 -0.12
N GLN A 45 10.15 17.28 -0.34
CA GLN A 45 9.70 15.99 -0.85
C GLN A 45 9.65 16.01 -2.38
N LYS A 46 10.09 14.91 -3.00
CA LYS A 46 10.06 14.74 -4.46
C LYS A 46 9.54 13.35 -4.82
N PRO A 47 8.88 13.20 -5.98
CA PRO A 47 8.56 11.89 -6.53
C PRO A 47 9.83 11.02 -6.59
N GLU A 48 9.73 9.77 -6.16
CA GLU A 48 10.80 8.76 -6.26
C GLU A 48 12.15 9.16 -5.63
N ALA A 49 12.14 10.05 -4.62
CA ALA A 49 13.36 10.48 -3.94
C ALA A 49 13.54 9.89 -2.53
N GLY A 50 12.47 9.40 -1.93
CA GLY A 50 12.44 8.88 -0.57
C GLY A 50 12.50 7.36 -0.50
N LEU A 51 12.78 6.84 0.70
CA LEU A 51 12.92 5.41 0.95
C LEU A 51 11.66 4.61 0.54
N LEU A 52 10.47 5.15 0.82
CA LEU A 52 9.19 4.44 0.70
C LEU A 52 8.38 4.81 -0.56
N ASN A 53 8.95 5.59 -1.48
CA ASN A 53 8.23 6.08 -2.66
C ASN A 53 9.00 5.85 -3.97
N GLY A 54 9.92 4.89 -4.01
CA GLY A 54 10.68 4.54 -5.21
C GLY A 54 12.10 5.13 -5.27
N GLY A 55 12.54 5.89 -4.26
CA GLY A 55 13.94 6.37 -4.18
C GLY A 55 14.95 5.31 -3.73
N SER A 56 14.49 4.09 -3.44
CA SER A 56 15.28 2.94 -3.03
C SER A 56 14.85 1.69 -3.81
N PHE A 57 15.36 0.50 -3.46
CA PHE A 57 14.83 -0.75 -4.02
C PHE A 57 13.40 -1.08 -3.56
N TYR A 58 12.86 -0.38 -2.55
CA TYR A 58 11.44 -0.43 -2.22
C TYR A 58 10.65 0.30 -3.31
N ASP A 59 10.03 -0.47 -4.20
CA ASP A 59 9.30 0.07 -5.35
C ASP A 59 8.38 -0.98 -6.01
N TYR A 60 7.71 -0.55 -7.08
CA TYR A 60 7.00 -1.39 -8.02
C TYR A 60 7.89 -1.80 -9.18
N TYR A 61 7.77 -3.06 -9.59
CA TYR A 61 8.57 -3.66 -10.65
C TYR A 61 7.67 -4.33 -11.69
N GLN A 62 7.89 -3.96 -12.95
CA GLN A 62 7.10 -4.48 -14.07
C GLN A 62 7.55 -5.89 -14.44
N THR A 63 6.61 -6.80 -14.58
CA THR A 63 6.83 -8.18 -15.04
C THR A 63 6.88 -8.25 -16.57
N ARG A 64 7.19 -9.43 -17.12
CA ARG A 64 7.26 -9.64 -18.57
C ARG A 64 5.94 -9.35 -19.30
N ASP A 65 4.81 -9.68 -18.67
CA ASP A 65 3.45 -9.48 -19.17
C ASP A 65 2.87 -8.10 -18.84
N GLU A 66 3.73 -7.10 -18.60
CA GLU A 66 3.37 -5.71 -18.30
C GLU A 66 2.52 -5.50 -17.04
N ARG A 67 2.43 -6.54 -16.19
CA ARG A 67 1.86 -6.48 -14.85
C ARG A 67 2.93 -6.01 -13.85
N TRP A 68 2.58 -5.93 -12.57
CA TRP A 68 3.44 -5.32 -11.56
C TRP A 68 3.48 -6.13 -10.26
N LEU A 69 4.66 -6.17 -9.64
CA LEU A 69 4.88 -6.59 -8.26
C LEU A 69 5.22 -5.37 -7.42
N SER A 70 4.71 -5.29 -6.20
CA SER A 70 5.23 -4.40 -5.16
C SER A 70 6.30 -5.14 -4.36
N VAL A 71 7.42 -4.47 -4.09
CA VAL A 71 8.51 -5.01 -3.27
C VAL A 71 8.69 -4.10 -2.06
N GLY A 72 8.39 -4.67 -0.89
CA GLY A 72 8.41 -3.99 0.40
C GLY A 72 9.54 -4.42 1.35
N SER A 73 10.55 -5.12 0.85
CA SER A 73 11.50 -5.94 1.62
C SER A 73 12.60 -5.16 2.37
N LEU A 74 12.26 -4.14 3.14
CA LEU A 74 13.25 -3.24 3.77
C LEU A 74 14.02 -3.88 4.92
N GLU A 75 13.42 -4.82 5.64
CA GLU A 75 14.05 -5.47 6.78
C GLU A 75 15.12 -6.47 6.31
N PRO A 76 16.23 -6.64 7.08
CA PRO A 76 17.35 -7.49 6.67
C PRO A 76 16.96 -8.93 6.31
N GLN A 77 16.03 -9.55 7.07
CA GLN A 77 15.58 -10.90 6.76
C GLN A 77 14.80 -10.98 5.45
N PHE A 78 13.96 -9.99 5.15
CA PHE A 78 13.08 -10.00 3.98
C PHE A 78 13.87 -9.63 2.71
N SER A 79 14.75 -8.62 2.79
CA SER A 79 15.68 -8.30 1.70
C SER A 79 16.61 -9.47 1.37
N ALA A 80 17.09 -10.21 2.37
CA ALA A 80 17.89 -11.40 2.14
C ALA A 80 17.09 -12.49 1.42
N ARG A 81 15.84 -12.74 1.85
CA ARG A 81 14.92 -13.69 1.18
C ARG A 81 14.57 -13.27 -0.24
N LEU A 82 14.32 -11.98 -0.47
CA LEU A 82 14.10 -11.41 -1.80
C LEU A 82 15.31 -11.70 -2.72
N CYS A 83 16.52 -11.35 -2.27
CA CYS A 83 17.73 -11.57 -3.05
C CYS A 83 17.95 -13.05 -3.36
N ASP A 84 17.76 -13.94 -2.39
CA ASP A 84 17.88 -15.39 -2.62
C ASP A 84 16.85 -15.90 -3.64
N THR A 85 15.60 -15.46 -3.51
CA THR A 85 14.50 -15.88 -4.40
C THR A 85 14.72 -15.39 -5.84
N LEU A 86 15.33 -14.21 -6.01
CA LEU A 86 15.67 -13.65 -7.32
C LEU A 86 17.02 -14.14 -7.87
N GLY A 87 17.78 -14.92 -7.10
CA GLY A 87 19.13 -15.37 -7.48
C GLY A 87 20.13 -14.21 -7.55
N LEU A 88 20.04 -13.27 -6.61
CA LEU A 88 20.88 -12.08 -6.41
C LEU A 88 21.56 -12.11 -5.04
N SER A 89 21.91 -13.30 -4.52
CA SER A 89 22.43 -13.46 -3.16
C SER A 89 23.71 -12.65 -2.88
N GLU A 90 24.51 -12.38 -3.89
CA GLU A 90 25.70 -11.51 -3.83
C GLU A 90 25.37 -10.04 -3.57
N MET A 91 24.14 -9.61 -3.84
CA MET A 91 23.68 -8.22 -3.70
C MET A 91 23.01 -7.93 -2.35
N LYS A 92 22.90 -8.92 -1.45
CA LYS A 92 22.28 -8.75 -0.12
C LYS A 92 22.84 -7.58 0.68
N GLY A 93 24.15 -7.34 0.58
CA GLY A 93 24.81 -6.23 1.26
C GLY A 93 24.33 -4.85 0.79
N LEU A 94 23.87 -4.74 -0.47
CA LEU A 94 23.40 -3.48 -1.04
C LEU A 94 22.05 -3.05 -0.43
N ALA A 95 21.20 -4.00 -0.05
CA ALA A 95 19.89 -3.70 0.56
C ALA A 95 20.03 -2.93 1.88
N LEU A 96 21.12 -3.16 2.62
CA LEU A 96 21.42 -2.49 3.89
C LEU A 96 22.14 -1.14 3.70
N SER A 97 22.59 -0.84 2.48
CA SER A 97 23.31 0.40 2.18
C SER A 97 22.36 1.58 2.04
N GLN A 98 22.71 2.72 2.65
CA GLN A 98 21.97 3.98 2.46
C GLN A 98 22.52 4.80 1.28
N LYS A 99 23.53 4.29 0.55
CA LYS A 99 24.14 5.00 -0.57
C LYS A 99 23.23 4.90 -1.80
N ALA A 100 22.93 6.05 -2.41
CA ALA A 100 22.08 6.11 -3.60
C ALA A 100 22.56 5.23 -4.76
N PHE A 101 23.88 5.12 -4.95
CA PHE A 101 24.45 4.25 -6.01
C PHE A 101 24.17 2.76 -5.76
N ASP A 102 24.32 2.29 -4.52
CA ASP A 102 24.09 0.89 -4.16
C ASP A 102 22.60 0.54 -4.30
N GLN A 103 21.73 1.45 -3.85
CA GLN A 103 20.28 1.33 -3.97
C GLN A 103 19.83 1.29 -5.43
N LYS A 104 20.41 2.14 -6.27
CA LYS A 104 20.15 2.14 -7.71
C LYS A 104 20.59 0.82 -8.36
N ALA A 105 21.79 0.34 -8.05
CA ALA A 105 22.30 -0.92 -8.59
C ALA A 105 21.40 -2.12 -8.21
N LEU A 106 20.97 -2.19 -6.94
CA LEU A 106 20.06 -3.23 -6.48
C LEU A 106 18.68 -3.13 -7.15
N LYS A 107 18.12 -1.92 -7.26
CA LYS A 107 16.85 -1.66 -7.95
C LYS A 107 16.89 -2.12 -9.41
N GLU A 108 17.95 -1.78 -10.13
CA GLU A 108 18.14 -2.21 -11.52
C GLU A 108 18.26 -3.73 -11.65
N ALA A 109 18.97 -4.39 -10.75
CA ALA A 109 19.09 -5.85 -10.73
C ALA A 109 17.75 -6.54 -10.45
N ILE A 110 16.99 -6.06 -9.46
CA ILE A 110 15.64 -6.57 -9.14
C ILE A 110 14.72 -6.38 -10.35
N ALA A 111 14.72 -5.19 -10.96
CA ALA A 111 13.92 -4.90 -12.15
C ALA A 111 14.26 -5.82 -13.32
N GLY A 112 15.55 -6.09 -13.54
CA GLY A 112 16.03 -7.03 -14.55
C GLY A 112 15.47 -8.43 -14.32
N LYS A 113 15.59 -8.95 -13.09
CA LYS A 113 15.07 -10.27 -12.73
C LYS A 113 13.56 -10.36 -12.88
N ILE A 114 12.82 -9.42 -12.32
CA ILE A 114 11.35 -9.45 -12.34
C ILE A 114 10.79 -9.41 -13.77
N ARG A 115 11.47 -8.74 -14.71
CA ARG A 115 11.07 -8.71 -16.12
C ARG A 115 11.25 -10.03 -16.86
N ASP A 116 11.93 -11.02 -16.30
CA ASP A 116 12.17 -12.31 -16.99
C ASP A 116 10.94 -13.23 -17.00
N LYS A 117 9.95 -12.98 -16.13
CA LYS A 117 8.78 -13.85 -15.94
C LYS A 117 7.48 -13.07 -15.86
N ASP A 118 6.38 -13.76 -16.16
CA ASP A 118 5.02 -13.21 -16.02
C ASP A 118 4.61 -13.15 -14.55
N LEU A 119 3.60 -12.33 -14.23
CA LEU A 119 3.11 -12.18 -12.86
C LEU A 119 2.68 -13.51 -12.23
N ALA A 120 2.06 -14.41 -13.01
CA ALA A 120 1.60 -15.71 -12.51
C ALA A 120 2.78 -16.61 -12.05
N GLU A 121 3.89 -16.58 -12.77
CA GLU A 121 5.11 -17.32 -12.39
C GLU A 121 5.68 -16.75 -11.09
N TRP A 122 5.77 -15.42 -10.98
CA TRP A 122 6.26 -14.78 -9.75
C TRP A 122 5.38 -15.03 -8.54
N GLN A 123 4.07 -14.98 -8.70
CA GLN A 123 3.14 -15.36 -7.63
C GLN A 123 3.40 -16.78 -7.14
N SER A 124 3.67 -17.73 -8.06
CA SER A 124 4.02 -19.10 -7.67
C SER A 124 5.39 -19.19 -6.98
N ILE A 125 6.38 -18.39 -7.39
CA ILE A 125 7.74 -18.41 -6.82
C ILE A 125 7.75 -17.79 -5.43
N PHE A 126 7.06 -16.66 -5.26
CA PHE A 126 6.96 -15.97 -3.97
C PHE A 126 5.88 -16.56 -3.05
N ALA A 127 5.06 -17.51 -3.53
CA ALA A 127 4.12 -18.23 -2.70
C ALA A 127 4.84 -18.92 -1.53
N GLY A 128 4.53 -18.50 -0.30
CA GLY A 128 5.15 -19.01 0.91
C GLY A 128 6.56 -18.47 1.20
N GLN A 129 7.06 -17.52 0.40
CA GLN A 129 8.28 -16.78 0.72
C GLN A 129 7.93 -15.57 1.57
N ASP A 130 8.54 -15.49 2.76
CA ASP A 130 8.42 -14.33 3.63
C ASP A 130 9.42 -13.26 3.17
N ALA A 131 9.09 -12.60 2.06
CA ALA A 131 9.94 -11.61 1.39
C ALA A 131 9.26 -10.26 1.18
N CYS A 132 8.04 -10.04 1.69
CA CYS A 132 7.27 -8.79 1.48
C CYS A 132 7.14 -8.40 -0.01
N VAL A 133 6.76 -9.35 -0.87
CA VAL A 133 6.50 -9.13 -2.29
C VAL A 133 5.07 -9.53 -2.60
N GLU A 134 4.30 -8.66 -3.23
CA GLU A 134 2.89 -8.91 -3.53
C GLU A 134 2.53 -8.49 -4.96
N PRO A 135 1.56 -9.16 -5.61
CA PRO A 135 1.05 -8.72 -6.90
C PRO A 135 0.26 -7.41 -6.76
N VAL A 136 0.46 -6.49 -7.70
CA VAL A 136 -0.41 -5.31 -7.82
C VAL A 136 -1.70 -5.75 -8.52
N LEU A 137 -2.71 -6.04 -7.72
CA LEU A 137 -4.02 -6.45 -8.18
C LEU A 137 -4.82 -5.25 -8.71
N THR A 138 -5.58 -5.50 -9.78
CA THR A 138 -6.68 -4.62 -10.17
C THR A 138 -7.80 -4.66 -9.12
N ILE A 139 -8.68 -3.66 -9.11
CA ILE A 139 -9.85 -3.67 -8.21
C ILE A 139 -10.73 -4.90 -8.42
N SER A 140 -10.90 -5.35 -9.68
CA SER A 140 -11.68 -6.55 -9.99
C SER A 140 -11.04 -7.83 -9.45
N GLU A 141 -9.72 -7.98 -9.55
CA GLU A 141 -9.00 -9.12 -8.96
C GLU A 141 -9.03 -9.07 -7.43
N ALA A 142 -8.81 -7.89 -6.84
CA ALA A 142 -8.89 -7.69 -5.40
C ALA A 142 -10.29 -8.02 -4.87
N ALA A 143 -11.35 -7.60 -5.55
CA ALA A 143 -12.73 -7.93 -5.21
C ALA A 143 -12.98 -9.45 -5.11
N GLU A 144 -12.24 -10.25 -5.87
CA GLU A 144 -12.34 -11.70 -5.86
C GLU A 144 -11.35 -12.39 -4.89
N HIS A 145 -10.43 -11.63 -4.28
CA HIS A 145 -9.41 -12.15 -3.38
C HIS A 145 -10.02 -12.85 -2.15
N PRO A 146 -9.51 -14.03 -1.74
CA PRO A 146 -10.09 -14.81 -0.64
C PRO A 146 -10.30 -14.01 0.65
N GLN A 147 -9.35 -13.14 1.00
CA GLN A 147 -9.45 -12.29 2.19
C GLN A 147 -10.59 -11.25 2.07
N LEU A 148 -10.79 -10.63 0.91
CA LEU A 148 -11.86 -9.64 0.72
C LEU A 148 -13.24 -10.30 0.66
N LYS A 149 -13.34 -11.51 0.09
CA LYS A 149 -14.54 -12.35 0.17
C LYS A 149 -14.86 -12.76 1.61
N ALA A 150 -13.89 -13.31 2.34
CA ALA A 150 -14.05 -13.70 3.74
C ALA A 150 -14.48 -12.53 4.62
N ARG A 151 -14.02 -11.33 4.29
CA ARG A 151 -14.42 -10.09 4.97
C ARG A 151 -15.67 -9.44 4.40
N GLY A 152 -16.36 -10.01 3.41
CA GLY A 152 -17.59 -9.47 2.81
C GLY A 152 -17.44 -8.03 2.31
N MET A 153 -16.29 -7.71 1.70
CA MET A 153 -15.93 -6.34 1.30
C MET A 153 -16.52 -5.92 -0.05
N VAL A 154 -17.22 -6.82 -0.73
CA VAL A 154 -18.07 -6.50 -1.89
C VAL A 154 -19.50 -6.80 -1.46
N VAL A 155 -20.36 -5.79 -1.54
CA VAL A 155 -21.77 -5.87 -1.12
C VAL A 155 -22.69 -5.51 -2.29
N GLU A 156 -23.89 -6.08 -2.28
CA GLU A 156 -24.97 -5.67 -3.19
C GLU A 156 -25.84 -4.63 -2.48
N ALA A 157 -26.00 -3.47 -3.10
CA ALA A 157 -26.87 -2.40 -2.62
C ALA A 157 -28.02 -2.18 -3.61
N ASP A 158 -29.24 -1.98 -3.09
CA ASP A 158 -30.40 -1.62 -3.92
C ASP A 158 -30.25 -0.17 -4.39
N ARG A 159 -30.20 0.05 -5.71
CA ARG A 159 -30.14 1.38 -6.32
C ARG A 159 -31.52 1.93 -6.71
N GLY A 160 -32.60 1.24 -6.31
CA GLY A 160 -33.98 1.54 -6.64
C GLY A 160 -34.51 0.67 -7.78
N GLY A 161 -35.84 0.49 -7.80
CA GLY A 161 -36.53 -0.28 -8.85
C GLY A 161 -36.25 -1.78 -8.84
N GLY A 162 -35.80 -2.33 -7.71
CA GLY A 162 -35.44 -3.75 -7.59
C GLY A 162 -34.11 -4.11 -8.25
N VAL A 163 -33.29 -3.11 -8.62
CA VAL A 163 -31.98 -3.35 -9.22
C VAL A 163 -30.90 -3.30 -8.16
N MET A 164 -30.12 -4.37 -8.06
CA MET A 164 -28.96 -4.45 -7.19
C MET A 164 -27.70 -3.94 -7.90
N GLN A 165 -26.77 -3.36 -7.14
CA GLN A 165 -25.48 -2.91 -7.62
C GLN A 165 -24.36 -3.28 -6.65
N ARG A 166 -23.29 -3.86 -7.18
CA ARG A 166 -22.04 -4.12 -6.46
C ARG A 166 -21.36 -2.83 -6.01
N GLN A 167 -20.97 -2.78 -4.74
CA GLN A 167 -20.25 -1.65 -4.14
C GLN A 167 -19.21 -2.15 -3.11
N LEU A 168 -18.28 -1.28 -2.73
CA LEU A 168 -17.34 -1.55 -1.64
C LEU A 168 -18.08 -1.55 -0.29
N GLY A 169 -17.85 -2.59 0.51
CA GLY A 169 -18.41 -2.72 1.83
C GLY A 169 -17.76 -1.76 2.85
N CYS A 170 -18.46 -1.51 3.95
CA CYS A 170 -17.92 -0.74 5.06
C CYS A 170 -16.71 -1.46 5.69
N ALA A 171 -15.59 -0.76 5.81
CA ALA A 171 -14.38 -1.29 6.44
C ALA A 171 -14.54 -1.49 7.96
N ILE A 172 -15.53 -0.86 8.58
CA ILE A 172 -15.83 -0.96 10.01
C ILE A 172 -16.89 -2.04 10.24
N ARG A 173 -16.54 -3.06 11.01
CA ARG A 173 -17.46 -4.13 11.44
C ARG A 173 -17.84 -3.90 12.90
N PHE A 174 -19.13 -3.76 13.15
CA PHE A 174 -19.68 -3.76 14.50
C PHE A 174 -20.11 -5.19 14.81
N GLY A 175 -19.45 -5.83 15.77
CA GLY A 175 -19.95 -7.08 16.33
C GLY A 175 -21.10 -6.78 17.28
N ALA A 176 -22.25 -7.45 17.08
CA ALA A 176 -23.21 -7.59 18.16
C ALA A 176 -22.64 -8.61 19.16
N ARG A 177 -22.74 -8.33 20.46
CA ARG A 177 -23.04 -9.42 21.38
C ARG A 177 -24.49 -9.83 21.14
#